data_AF-A0A3M0JX08-F1
#
_entry.id   AF-A0A3M0JX08-F1
#
_cell.length_a   1.000
_cell.length_b   1.000
_cell.length_c   1.000
_cell.angle_alpha   90.00
_cell.angle_beta   90.00
_cell.angle_gamma   90.00
#
_symmetry.space_group_name_H-M   'P 1'
#
loop_
_entity.id
_entity.type
_entity.pdbx_description
1 polymer ?
#
loop_
_entity_poly.entity_id
_entity_poly.type
_entity_poly.pdbx_seq_one_letter_code
_entity_poly.pdbx_strand_id
1 'polypeptide(L)'
;MEVFEKGEKIIQILKASFAIKQSKVKGPAREIQFLGVKWQDGRWQIPTEVINKITAMSPPTSKKETQAFLGAIGFWRMHIPE
;
A
#
# COMPACT_ATOMS: atom_id res chain seq x y z
N MET A 1 -4.81 5.36 22.81
CA MET A 1 -4.11 6.63 23.16
C MET A 1 -2.62 6.52 22.84
N GLU A 2 -1.94 5.47 23.26
CA GLU A 2 -0.49 5.27 23.04
C GLU A 2 -0.01 5.39 21.56
N VAL A 3 -0.76 4.84 20.60
CA VAL A 3 -0.41 4.92 19.16
C VAL A 3 -0.38 6.37 18.65
N PHE A 4 -1.23 7.24 19.20
CA PHE A 4 -1.32 8.65 18.81
C PHE A 4 -0.10 9.43 19.29
N GLU A 5 0.27 9.25 20.56
CA GLU A 5 1.44 9.91 21.15
C GLU A 5 2.74 9.53 20.43
N LYS A 6 2.86 8.26 20.02
CA LYS A 6 4.00 7.80 19.22
C LYS A 6 4.02 8.47 17.84
N GLY A 7 2.87 8.58 17.18
CA GLY A 7 2.75 9.25 15.87
C GLY A 7 3.11 10.74 15.93
N GLU A 8 2.61 11.46 16.93
CA GLU A 8 2.92 12.89 17.12
C GLU A 8 4.40 13.12 17.40
N LYS A 9 5.02 12.28 18.24
CA LYS A 9 6.48 12.35 18.51
C LYS A 9 7.30 12.16 17.24
N ILE A 10 6.94 11.18 16.39
CA ILE A 10 7.62 10.96 15.10
C ILE A 10 7.49 12.20 14.20
N ILE A 11 6.30 12.78 14.10
CA ILE A 11 6.08 13.99 13.29
C ILE A 11 6.92 15.16 13.81
N GLN A 12 7.02 15.35 15.13
CA GLN A 12 7.83 16.41 15.73
C GLN A 12 9.32 16.23 15.43
N ILE A 13 9.85 15.01 15.56
CA ILE A 13 11.25 14.71 15.23
C ILE A 13 11.51 15.00 13.74
N LEU A 14 10.62 14.55 12.85
CA LEU A 14 10.80 14.76 11.42
C LEU A 14 10.71 16.24 11.02
N LYS A 15 9.89 17.05 11.68
CA LYS A 15 9.79 18.50 11.43
C LYS A 15 11.10 19.26 11.66
N ALA A 16 12.02 18.71 12.46
CA ALA A 16 13.33 19.32 12.68
C ALA A 16 14.24 19.29 11.45
N SER A 17 14.01 18.37 10.51
CA SER A 17 14.87 18.20 9.33
C SER A 17 14.11 18.05 8.01
N PHE A 18 12.79 17.89 8.04
CA PHE A 18 11.93 17.68 6.87
C PHE A 18 10.74 18.63 6.86
N ALA A 19 10.45 19.18 5.67
CA ALA A 19 9.22 19.92 5.42
C ALA A 19 8.03 18.96 5.24
N ILE A 20 7.25 18.75 6.30
CA ILE A 20 6.06 17.89 6.27
C ILE A 20 4.82 18.71 5.91
N LYS A 21 4.17 18.37 4.79
CA LYS A 21 2.85 18.91 4.44
C LYS A 21 1.76 18.21 5.26
N GLN A 22 1.14 18.95 6.19
CA GLN A 22 0.06 18.43 7.05
C GLN A 22 -1.11 17.86 6.26
N SER A 23 -1.43 18.42 5.09
CA SER A 23 -2.49 17.92 4.20
C SER A 23 -2.25 16.51 3.64
N LYS A 24 -1.00 16.02 3.68
CA LYS A 24 -0.64 14.65 3.27
C LYS A 24 -0.49 13.69 4.44
N VAL A 25 -0.50 14.20 5.68
CA VAL A 25 -0.45 13.36 6.88
C VAL A 25 -1.84 12.78 7.08
N LYS A 26 -1.95 11.45 6.95
CA LYS A 26 -3.17 10.75 7.34
C LYS A 26 -3.17 10.61 8.85
N GLY A 27 -4.25 11.07 9.47
CA GLY A 27 -4.51 10.81 10.88
C GLY A 27 -4.81 9.32 11.14
N PRO A 28 -5.10 8.97 12.39
CA PRO A 28 -5.54 7.64 12.74
C PRO A 28 -6.83 7.33 12.00
N ALA A 29 -6.77 6.28 11.18
CA ALA A 29 -7.88 5.81 10.39
C ALA A 29 -8.00 4.30 10.60
N ARG A 30 -9.25 3.80 10.60
CA ARG A 30 -9.50 2.36 10.58
C ARG A 30 -8.99 1.70 9.30
N GLU A 31 -8.84 2.50 8.24
CA GLU A 31 -8.30 2.09 6.95
C GLU A 31 -7.23 3.07 6.48
N ILE A 32 -6.07 2.55 6.09
CA ILE A 32 -5.03 3.31 5.41
C ILE A 32 -4.49 2.52 4.22
N GLN A 33 -4.41 3.17 3.07
CA GLN A 33 -3.61 2.66 1.96
C GLN A 33 -2.18 3.20 2.09
N PHE A 34 -1.22 2.30 2.22
CA PHE A 34 0.21 2.60 2.33
C PHE A 34 1.01 1.59 1.52
N LEU A 35 1.94 2.08 0.70
CA LEU A 35 2.75 1.28 -0.24
C LEU A 35 1.91 0.34 -1.13
N GLY A 36 0.77 0.82 -1.64
CA GLY A 36 -0.08 0.01 -2.53
C GLY A 36 -0.82 -1.15 -1.84
N VAL A 37 -0.76 -1.24 -0.51
CA VAL A 37 -1.47 -2.22 0.31
C VAL A 37 -2.53 -1.50 1.15
N LYS A 38 -3.71 -2.09 1.25
CA LYS A 38 -4.77 -1.63 2.13
C LYS A 38 -4.57 -2.26 3.51
N TRP A 39 -4.45 -1.42 4.54
CA TRP A 39 -4.32 -1.82 5.93
C TRP A 39 -5.63 -1.49 6.63
N GLN A 40 -6.28 -2.49 7.20
CA GLN A 40 -7.55 -2.33 7.91
C GLN A 40 -7.63 -3.31 9.07
N ASP A 41 -7.92 -2.81 10.28
CA ASP A 41 -8.13 -3.62 11.48
C ASP A 41 -7.02 -4.68 11.73
N GLY A 42 -5.77 -4.30 11.48
CA GLY A 42 -4.60 -5.18 11.62
C GLY A 42 -4.41 -6.20 10.50
N ARG A 43 -5.28 -6.21 9.48
CA ARG A 43 -5.19 -7.07 8.28
C ARG A 43 -4.66 -6.29 7.09
N TRP A 44 -3.95 -7.00 6.22
CA TRP A 44 -3.37 -6.45 4.99
C TRP A 44 -4.12 -7.05 3.81
N GLN A 45 -4.52 -6.22 2.87
CA GLN A 45 -5.28 -6.63 1.70
C GLN A 45 -4.73 -5.96 0.44
N ILE A 46 -4.76 -6.70 -0.67
CA ILE A 46 -4.56 -6.11 -1.99
C ILE A 46 -5.78 -5.21 -2.26
N PRO A 47 -5.58 -3.93 -2.62
CA PRO A 47 -6.70 -3.05 -2.92
C PRO A 47 -7.57 -3.64 -4.03
N THR A 48 -8.89 -3.58 -3.85
CA THR A 48 -9.86 -4.16 -4.80
C THR A 48 -9.70 -3.60 -6.21
N GLU A 49 -9.29 -2.34 -6.36
CA GLU A 49 -9.01 -1.73 -7.66
C GLU A 49 -7.87 -2.44 -8.41
N VAL A 50 -6.85 -2.92 -7.70
CA VAL A 50 -5.74 -3.68 -8.28
C VAL A 50 -6.24 -5.05 -8.71
N ILE A 51 -7.02 -5.72 -7.87
CA ILE A 51 -7.65 -7.01 -8.20
C ILE A 51 -8.52 -6.87 -9.46
N ASN A 52 -9.40 -5.87 -9.50
CA ASN A 52 -10.31 -5.63 -10.61
C ASN A 52 -9.55 -5.38 -11.93
N LYS A 53 -8.43 -4.64 -11.88
CA LYS A 53 -7.58 -4.41 -13.05
C LYS A 53 -6.93 -5.70 -13.54
N ILE A 54 -6.47 -6.56 -12.63
CA ILE A 54 -5.89 -7.86 -12.97
C ILE A 54 -6.96 -8.77 -13.58
N THR A 55 -8.15 -8.85 -12.99
CA THR A 55 -9.24 -9.71 -13.49
C THR A 55 -9.82 -9.23 -14.82
N ALA A 56 -9.74 -7.94 -15.11
CA ALA A 56 -10.17 -7.36 -16.39
C ALA A 56 -9.12 -7.51 -17.51
N MET A 57 -7.90 -7.93 -17.17
CA MET A 57 -6.83 -8.10 -18.15
C MET A 57 -7.06 -9.38 -18.96
N SER A 58 -6.92 -9.29 -20.28
CA SER A 58 -6.88 -10.47 -21.15
C SER A 58 -5.64 -11.32 -20.88
N PRO A 59 -5.69 -12.65 -21.12
CA PRO A 59 -4.52 -13.50 -21.00
C PRO A 59 -3.33 -12.95 -21.83
N PRO A 60 -2.12 -12.83 -21.26
CA PRO A 60 -0.96 -12.32 -21.98
C PRO A 60 -0.63 -13.24 -23.15
N THR A 61 -0.42 -12.65 -24.32
CA THR A 61 -0.24 -13.39 -25.59
C THR A 61 1.22 -13.48 -26.02
N SER A 62 2.09 -12.68 -25.41
CA SER A 62 3.52 -12.63 -25.72
C SER A 62 4.38 -12.84 -24.49
N LYS A 63 5.60 -13.35 -24.68
CA LYS A 63 6.59 -13.49 -23.60
C LYS A 63 6.85 -12.18 -22.85
N LYS A 64 6.85 -11.06 -23.57
CA LYS A 64 7.08 -9.72 -22.99
C LYS A 64 5.93 -9.32 -22.06
N GLU A 65 4.69 -9.57 -22.49
CA GLU A 65 3.49 -9.34 -21.65
C GLU A 65 3.50 -10.24 -20.42
N THR A 66 3.83 -11.53 -20.59
CA THR A 66 3.95 -12.47 -19.47
C THR A 66 5.00 -12.01 -18.46
N GLN A 67 6.17 -11.54 -18.92
CA GLN A 67 7.21 -11.02 -18.02
C GLN A 67 6.76 -9.75 -17.28
N ALA A 68 6.09 -8.82 -17.97
CA ALA A 68 5.56 -7.62 -17.34
C ALA A 68 4.48 -7.96 -16.29
N PHE A 69 3.61 -8.92 -16.60
CA PHE A 69 2.58 -9.41 -15.69
C PHE A 69 3.18 -10.05 -14.44
N LEU A 70 4.13 -10.99 -14.61
CA LEU A 70 4.81 -11.63 -13.47
C LEU A 70 5.61 -10.63 -12.63
N GLY A 71 6.25 -9.65 -13.28
CA GLY A 71 6.95 -8.56 -12.61
C GLY A 71 6.00 -7.69 -11.76
N ALA A 72 4.81 -7.39 -12.27
CA ALA A 72 3.78 -6.72 -11.51
C ALA A 72 3.34 -7.59 -10.32
N ILE A 73 2.84 -8.82 -10.55
CA ILE A 73 2.34 -9.70 -9.49
C ILE A 73 3.39 -9.99 -8.40
N GLY A 74 4.69 -10.00 -8.75
CA GLY A 74 5.79 -10.21 -7.82
C GLY A 74 5.78 -9.29 -6.60
N PHE A 75 5.31 -8.04 -6.75
CA PHE A 75 5.18 -7.09 -5.63
C PHE A 75 4.17 -7.57 -4.57
N TRP A 76 3.12 -8.29 -4.98
CA TRP A 76 2.05 -8.77 -4.09
C TRP A 76 2.21 -10.23 -3.66
N ARG A 77 3.28 -10.92 -4.06
CA ARG A 77 3.50 -12.37 -3.79
C ARG A 77 3.38 -12.71 -2.31
N MET A 78 3.88 -11.85 -1.43
CA MET A 78 3.81 -12.00 0.03
C MET A 78 2.39 -11.92 0.62
N HIS A 79 1.40 -11.49 -0.17
CA HIS A 79 -0.01 -11.41 0.24
C HIS A 79 -0.90 -12.49 -0.41
N ILE A 80 -0.34 -13.31 -1.30
CA ILE A 80 -1.05 -14.38 -2.01
C ILE A 80 -0.65 -15.69 -1.31
N PRO A 81 -1.60 -16.42 -0.69
CA PRO A 81 -1.30 -17.74 -0.13
C PRO A 81 -0.91 -18.72 -1.24
N GLU A 82 -0.08 -19.72 -0.90
CA GLU A 82 0.29 -20.81 -1.82
C GLU A 82 -0.91 -21.67 -2.24
#